data_AF-A0A927TBT9-F1
#
_entry.id   AF-A0A927TBT9-F1
#
_cell.length_a   1.000
_cell.length_b   1.000
_cell.length_c   1.000
_cell.angle_alpha   90.00
_cell.angle_beta   90.00
_cell.angle_gamma   90.00
#
_symmetry.space_group_name_H-M   'P 1'
#
loop_
_entity.id
_entity.type
_entity.pdbx_description
1 polymer ?
#
loop_
_entity_poly.entity_id
_entity_poly.type
_entity_poly.pdbx_seq_one_letter_code
_entity_poly.pdbx_strand_id
1 'polypeptide(L)'
;MNQHLGKSSVRFEEPVYIAGSASVVGTKEGEGPLGLLFDMVGEDDMFGCTSWEEAESSLQKDAVYLAMEKTGIKTTDVDFMFAGDLLGQSIATSFGIASYQIPHFGLYGACSTCGESLALGSMTIAGGFADQVICVTSSHFASAEKEFRFPLDYGNQRPLSASWTVTGSGAFVLNKNNGCNDRRKNNNTCNNNNSNDNNSDYCGNNNNTCNNNDSTDVSQDMSKKVSNKVSGGARACICGITVGKITDFGLKDSMNMGACMAPAAASTLEQHFIDFGSQPDDYDKIITGDLGSVGQKVLIDLMKERGYDISTQHMDCGIEIYDEKSQDTHAGGSGCGCCAVTLSAYILKQLEEGNWKRVLFMPTGALLSKTSYNEGKSVPGICHALVLESPVQKNNGCN
;
A
#
# COMPACT_ATOMS: atom_id res chain seq x y z
N MET A 1 -25.01 4.60 -11.07
CA MET A 1 -25.90 5.00 -9.94
C MET A 1 -25.19 6.01 -9.04
N ASN A 2 -25.87 6.61 -8.05
CA ASN A 2 -25.19 7.42 -7.03
C ASN A 2 -24.44 6.47 -6.06
N GLN A 3 -23.11 6.44 -6.15
CA GLN A 3 -22.25 5.57 -5.33
C GLN A 3 -22.02 6.14 -3.91
N HIS A 4 -22.48 7.36 -3.64
CA HIS A 4 -22.30 8.03 -2.34
C HIS A 4 -23.20 7.42 -1.26
N LEU A 5 -22.61 7.12 -0.10
CA LEU A 5 -23.29 6.64 1.10
C LEU A 5 -23.12 7.64 2.24
N GLY A 6 -24.25 8.04 2.82
CA GLY A 6 -24.27 8.92 3.98
C GLY A 6 -23.49 10.21 3.74
N LYS A 7 -22.50 10.49 4.58
CA LYS A 7 -21.78 11.78 4.60
C LYS A 7 -20.43 11.76 3.91
N SER A 8 -19.63 10.72 4.07
CA SER A 8 -18.23 10.70 3.59
C SER A 8 -17.81 9.33 3.04
N SER A 9 -18.77 8.48 2.73
CA SER A 9 -18.51 7.12 2.26
C SER A 9 -18.96 6.93 0.83
N VAL A 10 -18.31 6.00 0.13
CA VAL A 10 -18.64 5.60 -1.23
C VAL A 10 -18.68 4.08 -1.26
N ARG A 11 -19.77 3.51 -1.79
CA ARG A 11 -19.85 2.08 -2.13
C ARG A 11 -19.79 1.96 -3.63
N PHE A 12 -18.79 1.26 -4.11
CA PHE A 12 -18.59 1.10 -5.54
C PHE A 12 -19.69 0.20 -6.11
N GLU A 13 -20.23 0.59 -7.27
CA GLU A 13 -21.24 -0.19 -7.98
C GLU A 13 -20.65 -1.52 -8.48
N GLU A 14 -19.43 -1.45 -8.99
CA GLU A 14 -18.57 -2.57 -9.34
C GLU A 14 -17.34 -2.52 -8.43
N PRO A 15 -16.96 -3.61 -7.73
CA PRO A 15 -15.76 -3.61 -6.89
C PRO A 15 -14.50 -3.43 -7.73
N VAL A 16 -13.49 -2.76 -7.15
CA VAL A 16 -12.15 -2.62 -7.73
C VAL A 16 -11.27 -3.73 -7.20
N TYR A 17 -10.46 -4.36 -8.03
CA TYR A 17 -9.66 -5.51 -7.63
C TYR A 17 -8.20 -5.11 -7.37
N ILE A 18 -7.63 -5.64 -6.30
CA ILE A 18 -6.18 -5.62 -6.06
C ILE A 18 -5.62 -6.84 -6.80
N ALA A 19 -5.16 -6.63 -8.03
CA ALA A 19 -4.70 -7.71 -8.91
C ALA A 19 -3.37 -8.32 -8.45
N GLY A 20 -2.52 -7.51 -7.85
CA GLY A 20 -1.26 -7.95 -7.28
C GLY A 20 -0.70 -6.87 -6.36
N SER A 21 0.23 -7.27 -5.51
CA SER A 21 1.00 -6.34 -4.72
C SER A 21 2.38 -6.90 -4.44
N ALA A 22 3.28 -6.01 -4.03
CA ALA A 22 4.57 -6.39 -3.52
C ALA A 22 4.97 -5.54 -2.31
N SER A 23 5.77 -6.15 -1.44
CA SER A 23 6.35 -5.52 -0.25
C SER A 23 7.84 -5.76 -0.20
N VAL A 24 8.59 -4.66 -0.11
CA VAL A 24 10.03 -4.63 0.08
C VAL A 24 10.32 -4.00 1.42
N VAL A 25 11.18 -4.61 2.23
CA VAL A 25 11.46 -4.13 3.59
C VAL A 25 12.96 -4.15 3.93
N GLY A 26 13.33 -3.38 4.95
CA GLY A 26 14.65 -3.38 5.56
C GLY A 26 14.90 -4.60 6.44
N THR A 27 16.09 -4.60 7.05
CA THR A 27 16.59 -5.74 7.83
C THR A 27 15.76 -6.00 9.08
N LYS A 28 15.40 -4.94 9.82
CA LYS A 28 14.64 -5.05 11.07
C LYS A 28 13.25 -5.64 10.85
N GLU A 29 12.56 -5.23 9.79
CA GLU A 29 11.27 -5.81 9.42
C GLU A 29 11.41 -7.27 8.99
N GLY A 30 12.49 -7.61 8.27
CA GLY A 30 12.80 -8.97 7.86
C GLY A 30 13.08 -9.93 9.02
N GLU A 31 13.57 -9.41 10.16
CA GLU A 31 13.74 -10.17 11.40
C GLU A 31 12.44 -10.27 12.23
N GLY A 32 11.42 -9.49 11.88
CA GLY A 32 10.15 -9.43 12.59
C GLY A 32 9.24 -10.64 12.33
N PRO A 33 8.10 -10.73 13.03
CA PRO A 33 7.15 -11.84 12.91
C PRO A 33 6.65 -12.09 11.48
N LEU A 34 6.59 -11.04 10.67
CA LEU A 34 6.13 -11.08 9.28
C LEU A 34 7.28 -11.26 8.26
N GLY A 35 8.53 -11.40 8.72
CA GLY A 35 9.73 -11.40 7.88
C GLY A 35 9.68 -12.35 6.68
N LEU A 36 9.17 -13.56 6.88
CA LEU A 36 9.05 -14.60 5.84
C LEU A 36 7.93 -14.35 4.82
N LEU A 37 7.08 -13.35 5.06
CA LEU A 37 5.94 -13.00 4.20
C LEU A 37 6.26 -11.88 3.22
N PHE A 38 7.33 -11.11 3.46
CA PHE A 38 7.75 -10.05 2.54
C PHE A 38 8.39 -10.63 1.28
N ASP A 39 8.28 -9.89 0.17
CA ASP A 39 8.77 -10.36 -1.13
C ASP A 39 10.27 -10.18 -1.26
N MET A 40 10.79 -9.12 -0.65
CA MET A 40 12.20 -8.83 -0.60
C MET A 40 12.55 -8.20 0.75
N VAL A 41 13.60 -8.73 1.36
CA VAL A 41 14.26 -8.15 2.53
C VAL A 41 15.64 -7.71 2.06
N GLY A 42 15.98 -6.43 2.28
CA GLY A 42 17.30 -5.90 1.94
C GLY A 42 18.43 -6.58 2.73
N GLU A 43 19.62 -6.68 2.14
CA GLU A 43 20.82 -7.14 2.85
C GLU A 43 21.29 -6.12 3.90
N ASP A 44 21.03 -4.84 3.63
CA ASP A 44 21.22 -3.71 4.52
C ASP A 44 20.13 -2.65 4.27
N ASP A 45 20.00 -1.69 5.19
CA ASP A 45 18.97 -0.65 5.09
C ASP A 45 19.34 0.47 4.08
N MET A 46 20.58 0.56 3.58
CA MET A 46 20.96 1.49 2.51
C MET A 46 20.61 0.95 1.11
N PHE A 47 20.27 -0.33 0.96
CA PHE A 47 20.02 -0.97 -0.33
C PHE A 47 21.15 -0.71 -1.35
N GLY A 48 22.40 -0.67 -0.87
CA GLY A 48 23.58 -0.36 -1.68
C GLY A 48 23.68 1.09 -2.20
N CYS A 49 22.79 2.00 -1.77
CA CYS A 49 22.76 3.40 -2.16
C CYS A 49 23.77 4.26 -1.36
N THR A 50 23.91 5.53 -1.73
CA THR A 50 24.83 6.46 -1.06
C THR A 50 24.14 7.38 -0.05
N SER A 51 22.81 7.48 -0.13
CA SER A 51 21.98 8.22 0.83
C SER A 51 20.72 7.45 1.22
N TRP A 52 20.12 7.78 2.36
CA TRP A 52 18.87 7.17 2.83
C TRP A 52 17.68 7.53 1.94
N GLU A 53 17.70 8.73 1.36
CA GLU A 53 16.68 9.21 0.42
C GLU A 53 16.73 8.41 -0.90
N GLU A 54 17.93 8.08 -1.39
CA GLU A 54 18.12 7.15 -2.52
C GLU A 54 17.71 5.71 -2.16
N ALA A 55 18.04 5.25 -0.96
CA ALA A 55 17.64 3.93 -0.48
C ALA A 55 16.10 3.78 -0.47
N GLU A 56 15.39 4.78 0.02
CA GLU A 56 13.92 4.83 -0.01
C GLU A 56 13.36 4.91 -1.44
N SER A 57 14.03 5.65 -2.32
CA SER A 57 13.68 5.67 -3.75
C SER A 57 13.82 4.28 -4.39
N SER A 58 14.87 3.53 -4.04
CA SER A 58 15.10 2.16 -4.51
C SER A 58 14.03 1.21 -3.98
N LEU A 59 13.70 1.28 -2.68
CA LEU A 59 12.59 0.54 -2.07
C LEU A 59 11.29 0.74 -2.86
N GLN A 60 10.97 2.00 -3.17
CA GLN A 60 9.76 2.34 -3.89
C GLN A 60 9.75 1.78 -5.31
N LYS A 61 10.86 1.92 -6.03
CA LYS A 61 11.07 1.35 -7.35
C LYS A 61 10.92 -0.17 -7.34
N ASP A 62 11.63 -0.87 -6.46
CA ASP A 62 11.64 -2.34 -6.44
C ASP A 62 10.26 -2.90 -6.09
N ALA A 63 9.51 -2.24 -5.19
CA ALA A 63 8.13 -2.62 -4.89
C ALA A 63 7.22 -2.52 -6.14
N VAL A 64 7.30 -1.42 -6.90
CA VAL A 64 6.54 -1.27 -8.15
C VAL A 64 6.93 -2.34 -9.16
N TYR A 65 8.23 -2.56 -9.35
CA TYR A 65 8.75 -3.59 -10.26
C TYR A 65 8.19 -4.97 -9.92
N LEU A 66 8.30 -5.40 -8.67
CA LEU A 66 7.83 -6.72 -8.23
C LEU A 66 6.30 -6.85 -8.35
N ALA A 67 5.54 -5.81 -8.05
CA ALA A 67 4.08 -5.83 -8.19
C ALA A 67 3.66 -5.97 -9.68
N MET A 68 4.38 -5.29 -10.58
CA MET A 68 4.18 -5.43 -12.03
C MET A 68 4.61 -6.79 -12.55
N GLU A 69 5.75 -7.31 -12.09
CA GLU A 69 6.27 -8.62 -12.48
C GLU A 69 5.27 -9.73 -12.12
N LYS A 70 4.74 -9.71 -10.88
CA LYS A 70 3.75 -10.68 -10.40
C LYS A 70 2.45 -10.66 -11.19
N THR A 71 2.04 -9.49 -11.69
CA THR A 71 0.81 -9.33 -12.47
C THR A 71 1.03 -9.47 -13.98
N GLY A 72 2.28 -9.44 -14.44
CA GLY A 72 2.65 -9.55 -15.85
C GLY A 72 2.28 -8.31 -16.68
N ILE A 73 2.09 -7.16 -16.04
CA ILE A 73 1.76 -5.90 -16.72
C ILE A 73 3.01 -5.11 -17.08
N LYS A 74 2.91 -4.25 -18.08
CA LYS A 74 3.96 -3.31 -18.48
C LYS A 74 3.61 -1.89 -18.06
N THR A 75 4.60 -1.00 -18.08
CA THR A 75 4.39 0.42 -17.75
C THR A 75 3.39 1.08 -18.70
N THR A 76 3.34 0.64 -19.95
CA THR A 76 2.39 1.09 -20.97
C THR A 76 0.94 0.69 -20.72
N ASP A 77 0.71 -0.28 -19.83
CA ASP A 77 -0.63 -0.75 -19.48
C ASP A 77 -1.21 0.00 -18.27
N VAL A 78 -0.47 0.95 -17.68
CA VAL A 78 -0.86 1.68 -16.47
C VAL A 78 -1.26 3.10 -16.84
N ASP A 79 -2.50 3.46 -16.52
CA ASP A 79 -3.04 4.78 -16.84
C ASP A 79 -2.47 5.86 -15.89
N PHE A 80 -2.49 5.57 -14.58
CA PHE A 80 -2.02 6.48 -13.54
C PHE A 80 -1.27 5.76 -12.43
N MET A 81 -0.36 6.48 -11.81
CA MET A 81 0.31 6.09 -10.58
C MET A 81 -0.04 7.07 -9.45
N PHE A 82 -0.55 6.55 -8.34
CA PHE A 82 -0.78 7.29 -7.10
C PHE A 82 0.35 6.95 -6.13
N ALA A 83 1.24 7.90 -5.90
CA ALA A 83 2.47 7.64 -5.18
C ALA A 83 2.75 8.70 -4.11
N GLY A 84 3.32 8.28 -2.99
CA GLY A 84 3.74 9.21 -1.95
C GLY A 84 4.64 8.59 -0.90
N ASP A 85 5.39 9.45 -0.23
CA ASP A 85 6.30 9.12 0.86
C ASP A 85 6.17 10.14 1.99
N LEU A 86 6.86 9.91 3.10
CA LEU A 86 6.79 10.79 4.27
C LEU A 86 7.67 12.04 4.15
N LEU A 87 8.62 12.06 3.22
CA LEU A 87 9.66 13.07 3.18
C LEU A 87 9.15 14.37 2.55
N GLY A 88 9.81 15.46 2.91
CA GLY A 88 9.52 16.78 2.34
C GLY A 88 9.57 16.75 0.81
N GLN A 89 8.50 17.26 0.19
CA GLN A 89 8.33 17.31 -1.28
C GLN A 89 8.29 15.93 -1.97
N SER A 90 8.02 14.86 -1.22
CA SER A 90 7.94 13.50 -1.76
C SER A 90 9.18 13.11 -2.57
N ILE A 91 10.36 13.35 -1.99
CA ILE A 91 11.64 13.20 -2.68
C ILE A 91 11.88 11.74 -3.11
N ALA A 92 11.58 10.79 -2.23
CA ALA A 92 11.77 9.37 -2.52
C ALA A 92 10.87 8.92 -3.67
N THR A 93 9.63 9.40 -3.68
CA THR A 93 8.68 9.14 -4.76
C THR A 93 9.16 9.76 -6.07
N SER A 94 9.47 11.05 -6.06
CA SER A 94 9.82 11.81 -7.26
C SER A 94 11.01 11.19 -8.01
N PHE A 95 12.01 10.69 -7.30
CA PHE A 95 13.18 10.04 -7.91
C PHE A 95 12.97 8.55 -8.15
N GLY A 96 12.28 7.84 -7.24
CA GLY A 96 12.07 6.39 -7.32
C GLY A 96 11.22 5.97 -8.52
N ILE A 97 10.14 6.69 -8.81
CA ILE A 97 9.20 6.30 -9.88
C ILE A 97 9.50 6.97 -11.23
N ALA A 98 10.41 7.95 -11.27
CA ALA A 98 10.71 8.70 -12.48
C ALA A 98 11.08 7.81 -13.67
N SER A 99 11.79 6.70 -13.43
CA SER A 99 12.19 5.79 -14.51
C SER A 99 11.02 5.07 -15.19
N TYR A 100 9.86 4.97 -14.55
CA TYR A 100 8.69 4.30 -15.13
C TYR A 100 7.98 5.13 -16.20
N GLN A 101 8.11 6.46 -16.16
CA GLN A 101 7.46 7.39 -17.09
C GLN A 101 5.92 7.20 -17.16
N ILE A 102 5.30 6.81 -16.05
CA ILE A 102 3.84 6.68 -15.92
C ILE A 102 3.27 8.03 -15.44
N PRO A 103 2.14 8.51 -15.98
CA PRO A 103 1.46 9.69 -15.45
C PRO A 103 1.17 9.52 -13.95
N HIS A 104 1.61 10.45 -13.11
CA HIS A 104 1.53 10.27 -11.65
C HIS A 104 0.81 11.42 -10.94
N PHE A 105 0.15 11.08 -9.85
CA PHE A 105 -0.35 11.98 -8.82
C PHE A 105 0.51 11.80 -7.57
N GLY A 106 1.28 12.83 -7.23
CA GLY A 106 2.02 12.89 -5.97
C GLY A 106 1.06 13.17 -4.81
N LEU A 107 1.09 12.30 -3.79
CA LEU A 107 0.18 12.34 -2.65
C LEU A 107 0.94 12.58 -1.34
N TYR A 108 0.27 13.25 -0.41
CA TYR A 108 0.75 13.44 0.94
C TYR A 108 -0.42 13.38 1.94
N GLY A 109 -0.54 12.24 2.60
CA GLY A 109 -1.45 11.99 3.72
C GLY A 109 -0.69 11.53 4.98
N ALA A 110 0.60 11.86 5.09
CA ALA A 110 1.51 11.27 6.08
C ALA A 110 1.44 9.72 6.07
N CYS A 111 1.31 9.06 7.22
CA CYS A 111 1.20 7.61 7.28
C CYS A 111 -0.09 7.06 6.64
N SER A 112 -1.12 7.90 6.44
CA SER A 112 -2.39 7.49 5.83
C SER A 112 -2.34 7.41 4.30
N THR A 113 -1.22 7.81 3.68
CA THR A 113 -1.03 7.85 2.22
C THR A 113 -1.32 6.51 1.54
N CYS A 114 -1.08 5.38 2.23
CA CYS A 114 -1.45 4.06 1.70
C CYS A 114 -2.98 3.94 1.49
N GLY A 115 -3.77 4.38 2.48
CA GLY A 115 -5.22 4.39 2.38
C GLY A 115 -5.73 5.45 1.40
N GLU A 116 -5.12 6.63 1.40
CA GLU A 116 -5.42 7.71 0.45
C GLU A 116 -5.20 7.29 -1.01
N SER A 117 -4.04 6.72 -1.32
CA SER A 117 -3.69 6.27 -2.68
C SER A 117 -4.62 5.17 -3.18
N LEU A 118 -4.90 4.15 -2.35
CA LEU A 118 -5.84 3.09 -2.70
C LEU A 118 -7.26 3.61 -2.86
N ALA A 119 -7.70 4.56 -2.03
CA ALA A 119 -9.03 5.15 -2.13
C ALA A 119 -9.18 5.96 -3.42
N LEU A 120 -8.22 6.84 -3.73
CA LEU A 120 -8.21 7.64 -4.96
C LEU A 120 -8.11 6.73 -6.19
N GLY A 121 -7.20 5.76 -6.20
CA GLY A 121 -7.07 4.79 -7.28
C GLY A 121 -8.36 4.00 -7.53
N SER A 122 -9.04 3.59 -6.45
CA SER A 122 -10.33 2.91 -6.55
C SER A 122 -11.43 3.82 -7.09
N MET A 123 -11.50 5.08 -6.64
CA MET A 123 -12.45 6.06 -7.18
C MET A 123 -12.20 6.36 -8.65
N THR A 124 -10.92 6.44 -9.07
CA THR A 124 -10.54 6.67 -10.47
C THR A 124 -10.99 5.52 -11.37
N ILE A 125 -10.80 4.26 -10.94
CA ILE A 125 -11.26 3.08 -11.69
C ILE A 125 -12.79 3.00 -11.68
N ALA A 126 -13.42 3.10 -10.50
CA ALA A 126 -14.87 3.00 -10.36
C ALA A 126 -15.63 4.13 -11.07
N GLY A 127 -14.98 5.29 -11.23
CA GLY A 127 -15.49 6.43 -12.02
C GLY A 127 -15.32 6.27 -13.54
N GLY A 128 -14.57 5.25 -14.01
CA GLY A 128 -14.29 5.02 -15.42
C GLY A 128 -13.23 5.96 -16.00
N PHE A 129 -12.35 6.52 -15.16
CA PHE A 129 -11.26 7.40 -15.59
C PHE A 129 -9.96 6.62 -15.87
N ALA A 130 -9.84 5.38 -15.37
CA ALA A 130 -8.73 4.47 -15.64
C ALA A 130 -9.21 3.01 -15.60
N ASP A 131 -8.53 2.13 -16.31
CA ASP A 131 -8.75 0.69 -16.24
C ASP A 131 -7.73 0.00 -15.32
N GLN A 132 -6.52 0.58 -15.22
CA GLN A 132 -5.44 0.03 -14.41
C GLN A 132 -4.57 1.14 -13.81
N VAL A 133 -4.42 1.12 -12.49
CA VAL A 133 -3.58 2.09 -11.76
C VAL A 133 -2.62 1.38 -10.81
N ILE A 134 -1.52 2.04 -10.47
CA ILE A 134 -0.60 1.59 -9.43
C ILE A 134 -0.70 2.55 -8.24
N CYS A 135 -0.83 1.99 -7.04
CA CYS A 135 -0.74 2.73 -5.79
C CYS A 135 0.53 2.30 -5.07
N VAL A 136 1.40 3.23 -4.69
CA VAL A 136 2.65 2.90 -4.01
C VAL A 136 2.98 3.90 -2.92
N THR A 137 3.47 3.41 -1.79
CA THR A 137 3.98 4.26 -0.73
C THR A 137 5.20 3.66 -0.07
N SER A 138 6.12 4.52 0.37
CA SER A 138 7.34 4.12 1.07
C SER A 138 7.58 4.95 2.31
N SER A 139 8.26 4.34 3.28
CA SER A 139 8.93 5.06 4.36
C SER A 139 10.29 4.43 4.62
N HIS A 140 11.22 5.22 5.13
CA HIS A 140 12.52 4.72 5.57
C HIS A 140 12.86 5.30 6.95
N PHE A 141 13.36 4.46 7.85
CA PHE A 141 13.69 4.87 9.22
C PHE A 141 14.60 6.09 9.26
N ALA A 142 15.80 5.97 8.69
CA ALA A 142 16.82 7.01 8.77
C ALA A 142 16.43 8.34 8.10
N SER A 143 15.72 8.32 6.96
CA SER A 143 15.23 9.53 6.30
C SER A 143 14.14 10.22 7.14
N ALA A 144 13.22 9.45 7.71
CA ALA A 144 12.16 9.97 8.59
C ALA A 144 12.72 10.52 9.92
N GLU A 145 13.75 9.90 10.50
CA GLU A 145 14.41 10.44 11.70
C GLU A 145 15.02 11.82 11.42
N LYS A 146 15.66 12.02 10.26
CA LYS A 146 16.16 13.34 9.86
C LYS A 146 15.04 14.36 9.69
N GLU A 147 13.86 13.93 9.26
CA GLU A 147 12.75 14.82 8.90
C GLU A 147 11.84 15.18 10.07
N PHE A 148 11.64 14.31 11.04
CA PHE A 148 10.66 14.54 12.10
C PHE A 148 11.28 14.64 13.49
N ARG A 149 12.54 14.27 13.65
CA ARG A 149 13.16 14.16 14.98
C ARG A 149 14.46 14.96 15.06
N PHE A 150 14.85 15.20 16.30
CA PHE A 150 16.15 15.81 16.59
C PHE A 150 17.27 14.87 16.17
N PRO A 151 18.40 15.38 15.68
CA PRO A 151 19.54 14.54 15.33
C PRO A 151 19.90 13.59 16.48
N LEU A 152 20.18 12.33 16.15
CA LEU A 152 20.54 11.29 17.12
C LEU A 152 21.73 11.72 17.99
N ASP A 153 22.61 12.56 17.45
CA ASP A 153 23.80 13.13 18.10
C ASP A 153 23.50 13.96 19.36
N TYR A 154 22.26 14.42 19.55
CA TYR A 154 21.87 15.13 20.78
C TYR A 154 21.67 14.21 21.99
N GLY A 155 21.79 12.88 21.83
CA GLY A 155 21.74 11.93 22.95
C GLY A 155 20.40 11.86 23.67
N ASN A 156 19.31 12.28 23.01
CA ASN A 156 17.97 12.23 23.59
C ASN A 156 17.49 10.78 23.74
N GLN A 157 16.98 10.43 24.93
CA GLN A 157 16.35 9.13 25.14
C GLN A 157 14.96 9.11 24.51
N ARG A 158 14.66 8.05 23.74
CA ARG A 158 13.33 7.85 23.16
C ARG A 158 12.31 7.49 24.26
N PRO A 159 11.15 8.17 24.34
CA PRO A 159 10.09 7.77 25.26
C PRO A 159 9.42 6.47 24.79
N LEU A 160 8.83 5.71 25.71
CA LEU A 160 8.12 4.46 25.41
C LEU A 160 6.90 4.64 24.49
N SER A 161 6.36 5.86 24.40
CA SER A 161 5.27 6.21 23.48
C SER A 161 5.73 6.42 22.04
N ALA A 162 7.04 6.52 21.80
CA ALA A 162 7.58 6.71 20.47
C ALA A 162 7.39 5.44 19.63
N SER A 163 7.12 5.61 18.34
CA SER A 163 7.09 4.52 17.37
C SER A 163 8.43 4.42 16.62
N TRP A 164 8.62 3.29 15.93
CA TRP A 164 9.72 3.05 15.01
C TRP A 164 9.23 3.18 13.56
N THR A 165 9.77 4.13 12.78
CA THR A 165 9.40 4.22 11.36
C THR A 165 9.90 3.01 10.61
N VAL A 166 8.97 2.32 9.94
CA VAL A 166 9.24 1.15 9.12
C VAL A 166 10.11 1.54 7.92
N THR A 167 11.16 0.77 7.68
CA THR A 167 11.92 0.81 6.43
C THR A 167 11.27 -0.16 5.46
N GLY A 168 10.49 0.37 4.52
CA GLY A 168 9.83 -0.47 3.54
C GLY A 168 8.89 0.28 2.60
N SER A 169 8.51 -0.41 1.54
CA SER A 169 7.62 0.06 0.50
C SER A 169 6.62 -1.02 0.11
N GLY A 170 5.36 -0.60 -0.05
CA GLY A 170 4.29 -1.45 -0.59
C GLY A 170 3.72 -0.85 -1.86
N ALA A 171 3.57 -1.69 -2.89
CA ALA A 171 2.96 -1.32 -4.16
C ALA A 171 1.78 -2.24 -4.50
N PHE A 172 0.71 -1.67 -5.07
CA PHE A 172 -0.53 -2.36 -5.38
C PHE A 172 -0.96 -2.04 -6.81
N VAL A 173 -1.24 -3.08 -7.59
CA VAL A 173 -1.84 -2.96 -8.92
C VAL A 173 -3.34 -3.09 -8.76
N LEU A 174 -4.07 -2.03 -9.10
CA LEU A 174 -5.53 -2.01 -9.09
C LEU A 174 -6.07 -2.10 -10.51
N ASN A 175 -7.15 -2.85 -10.70
CA ASN A 175 -7.87 -2.89 -11.97
C ASN A 175 -9.36 -3.22 -11.78
N LYS A 176 -10.11 -3.17 -12.89
CA LYS A 176 -11.55 -3.44 -12.91
C LYS A 176 -11.93 -4.93 -12.89
N ASN A 177 -11.02 -5.84 -13.24
CA ASN A 177 -11.36 -7.24 -13.51
C ASN A 177 -10.64 -8.19 -12.54
N ASN A 178 -11.31 -9.26 -12.10
CA ASN A 178 -10.79 -10.27 -11.15
C ASN A 178 -9.63 -11.16 -11.68
N GLY A 179 -8.78 -10.68 -12.59
CA GLY A 179 -7.59 -11.41 -13.06
C GLY A 179 -7.82 -12.69 -13.85
N CYS A 180 -9.05 -13.25 -13.90
CA CYS A 180 -9.38 -14.34 -14.82
C CYS A 180 -9.28 -13.84 -16.27
N ASN A 181 -8.12 -14.07 -16.88
CA ASN A 181 -7.82 -13.78 -18.28
C ASN A 181 -8.85 -14.42 -19.23
N ASP A 182 -9.92 -13.70 -19.56
CA ASP A 182 -10.79 -13.98 -20.72
C ASP A 182 -10.15 -13.51 -22.04
N ARG A 183 -8.88 -13.08 -22.01
CA ARG A 183 -8.07 -12.72 -23.20
C ARG A 183 -7.72 -13.91 -24.11
N ARG A 184 -8.22 -15.13 -23.84
CA ARG A 184 -8.11 -16.29 -24.76
C ARG A 184 -9.30 -16.48 -25.71
N LYS A 185 -10.37 -15.67 -25.65
CA LYS A 185 -11.55 -15.87 -26.51
C LYS A 185 -11.66 -14.98 -27.76
N ASN A 186 -10.81 -13.98 -27.96
CA ASN A 186 -10.97 -13.05 -29.09
C ASN A 186 -9.97 -13.16 -30.25
N ASN A 187 -9.22 -14.27 -30.37
CA ASN A 187 -8.34 -14.52 -31.53
C ASN A 187 -8.70 -15.80 -32.32
N ASN A 188 -9.96 -16.22 -32.36
CA ASN A 188 -10.41 -17.32 -33.25
C ASN A 188 -11.77 -17.03 -33.92
N THR A 189 -11.95 -15.81 -34.43
CA THR A 189 -13.01 -15.52 -35.42
C THR A 189 -12.47 -14.55 -36.48
N CYS A 190 -11.53 -15.04 -37.27
CA CYS A 190 -11.25 -14.50 -38.60
C CYS A 190 -11.30 -15.65 -39.60
N ASN A 191 -12.48 -15.79 -40.23
CA ASN A 191 -12.75 -16.32 -41.56
C ASN A 191 -11.98 -17.56 -42.03
N ASN A 192 -12.66 -18.70 -41.92
CA ASN A 192 -12.64 -19.71 -42.98
C ASN A 192 -13.15 -19.05 -44.27
N ASN A 193 -12.26 -18.82 -45.24
CA ASN A 193 -12.61 -18.83 -46.65
C ASN A 193 -11.39 -19.34 -47.44
N ASN A 194 -11.61 -20.49 -48.09
CA ASN A 194 -10.74 -21.12 -49.06
C ASN A 194 -10.24 -20.11 -50.10
N SER A 195 -8.95 -20.18 -50.42
CA SER A 195 -8.43 -20.03 -51.78
C SER A 195 -7.09 -20.74 -51.85
N ASN A 196 -7.03 -21.76 -52.70
CA ASN A 196 -5.80 -22.38 -53.19
C ASN A 196 -4.86 -21.29 -53.73
N ASP A 197 -3.55 -21.45 -53.56
CA ASP A 197 -2.62 -21.45 -54.69
C ASP A 197 -1.21 -21.92 -54.28
N ASN A 198 -0.62 -22.69 -55.21
CA ASN A 198 0.71 -23.29 -55.17
C ASN A 198 1.79 -22.27 -55.60
N ASN A 199 2.98 -22.33 -54.98
CA ASN A 199 4.35 -22.15 -55.53
C ASN A 199 5.28 -21.61 -54.43
N SER A 200 6.33 -22.34 -54.07
CA SER A 200 7.68 -22.41 -54.68
C SER A 200 8.60 -21.25 -54.30
N ASP A 201 9.85 -21.63 -54.05
CA ASP A 201 11.08 -20.83 -54.18
C ASP A 201 11.74 -20.23 -52.93
N TYR A 202 12.73 -21.01 -52.46
CA TYR A 202 14.17 -20.70 -52.42
C TYR A 202 14.75 -19.55 -51.56
N CYS A 203 15.83 -19.95 -50.88
CA CYS A 203 16.75 -19.22 -50.00
C CYS A 203 17.42 -17.96 -50.59
N GLY A 204 17.87 -17.08 -49.71
CA GLY A 204 18.89 -16.06 -50.03
C GLY A 204 19.46 -15.31 -48.82
N ASN A 205 20.67 -15.70 -48.40
CA ASN A 205 21.59 -14.95 -47.54
C ASN A 205 21.85 -13.52 -48.06
N ASN A 206 22.09 -12.55 -47.18
CA ASN A 206 23.37 -11.84 -47.14
C ASN A 206 23.54 -10.88 -45.95
N ASN A 207 24.79 -10.85 -45.51
CA ASN A 207 25.38 -10.10 -44.41
C ASN A 207 25.31 -8.56 -44.61
N ASN A 208 25.30 -7.84 -43.49
CA ASN A 208 26.20 -6.69 -43.31
C ASN A 208 26.43 -6.38 -41.82
N THR A 209 27.70 -6.48 -41.43
CA THR A 209 28.31 -6.02 -40.18
C THR A 209 28.45 -4.50 -40.16
N CYS A 210 28.14 -3.88 -39.02
CA CYS A 210 28.80 -2.65 -38.55
C CYS A 210 28.86 -2.66 -37.01
N ASN A 211 30.04 -2.27 -36.52
CA ASN A 211 30.59 -2.41 -35.17
C ASN A 211 30.16 -1.30 -34.18
N ASN A 212 30.24 -1.64 -32.88
CA ASN A 212 30.73 -0.85 -31.72
C ASN A 212 29.99 0.48 -31.38
N ASN A 213 29.58 0.80 -30.14
CA ASN A 213 30.14 0.58 -28.81
C ASN A 213 29.07 0.88 -27.72
N ASP A 214 29.38 0.46 -26.49
CA ASP A 214 28.95 1.02 -25.19
C ASP A 214 27.49 0.85 -24.71
N SER A 215 27.27 -0.18 -23.89
CA SER A 215 26.59 -0.04 -22.59
C SER A 215 26.75 -1.36 -21.84
N THR A 216 27.46 -1.33 -20.70
CA THR A 216 27.49 -2.44 -19.75
C THR A 216 26.08 -2.64 -19.19
N ASP A 217 25.42 -3.65 -19.74
CA ASP A 217 24.09 -4.10 -19.37
C ASP A 217 24.16 -4.81 -18.00
N VAL A 218 23.99 -4.03 -16.94
CA VAL A 218 23.85 -4.53 -15.56
C VAL A 218 22.41 -4.99 -15.35
N SER A 219 22.01 -6.06 -16.05
CA SER A 219 20.66 -6.62 -15.98
C SER A 219 20.62 -8.12 -15.69
N GLN A 220 21.77 -8.75 -15.40
CA GLN A 220 21.84 -10.21 -15.29
C GLN A 220 21.95 -10.81 -13.88
N ASP A 221 22.03 -10.02 -12.80
CA ASP A 221 22.28 -10.60 -11.46
C ASP A 221 21.06 -10.70 -10.51
N MET A 222 19.86 -10.30 -10.93
CA MET A 222 18.65 -10.36 -10.08
C MET A 222 17.84 -11.65 -10.19
N SER A 223 18.31 -12.65 -10.94
CA SER A 223 17.48 -13.81 -11.36
C SER A 223 17.50 -15.02 -10.41
N LYS A 224 18.05 -14.93 -9.19
CA LYS A 224 18.13 -16.07 -8.26
C LYS A 224 17.57 -15.77 -6.87
N LYS A 225 16.23 -15.68 -6.78
CA LYS A 225 15.35 -16.17 -5.69
C LYS A 225 13.95 -15.52 -5.78
N VAL A 226 13.19 -15.83 -6.82
CA VAL A 226 11.74 -15.60 -6.80
C VAL A 226 11.06 -16.85 -7.36
N SER A 227 10.68 -17.76 -6.47
CA SER A 227 9.90 -18.94 -6.83
C SER A 227 8.68 -19.03 -5.92
N ASN A 228 7.73 -18.12 -6.11
CA ASN A 228 6.33 -18.31 -5.74
C ASN A 228 5.46 -17.72 -6.85
N LYS A 229 5.08 -18.58 -7.80
CA LYS A 229 4.18 -18.24 -8.89
C LYS A 229 2.77 -18.09 -8.30
N VAL A 230 2.33 -16.86 -8.05
CA VAL A 230 0.99 -16.56 -7.52
C VAL A 230 -0.06 -16.97 -8.57
N SER A 231 -1.13 -17.62 -8.10
CA SER A 231 -2.30 -17.99 -8.88
C SER A 231 -2.96 -16.74 -9.48
N GLY A 232 -3.24 -16.74 -10.79
CA GLY A 232 -3.70 -15.56 -11.54
C GLY A 232 -5.12 -15.07 -11.27
N GLY A 233 -5.55 -14.98 -10.02
CA GLY A 233 -6.77 -14.27 -9.58
C GLY A 233 -6.41 -13.01 -8.78
N ALA A 234 -7.38 -12.12 -8.55
CA ALA A 234 -7.14 -10.97 -7.68
C ALA A 234 -6.85 -11.41 -6.24
N ARG A 235 -6.09 -10.58 -5.51
CA ARG A 235 -5.75 -10.79 -4.10
C ARG A 235 -6.90 -10.40 -3.16
N ALA A 236 -7.62 -9.33 -3.49
CA ALA A 236 -8.78 -8.84 -2.78
C ALA A 236 -9.62 -7.93 -3.68
N CYS A 237 -10.83 -7.60 -3.24
CA CYS A 237 -11.63 -6.53 -3.83
C CYS A 237 -11.87 -5.39 -2.84
N ILE A 238 -11.86 -4.17 -3.36
CA ILE A 238 -12.19 -2.93 -2.66
C ILE A 238 -13.64 -2.61 -3.02
N CYS A 239 -14.54 -2.77 -2.05
CA CYS A 239 -15.99 -2.63 -2.24
C CYS A 239 -16.51 -1.24 -1.90
N GLY A 240 -15.73 -0.47 -1.15
CA GLY A 240 -16.08 0.88 -0.77
C GLY A 240 -15.03 1.52 0.11
N ILE A 241 -15.21 2.81 0.33
CA ILE A 241 -14.27 3.65 1.09
C ILE A 241 -15.03 4.60 2.00
N THR A 242 -14.36 5.09 3.04
CA THR A 242 -14.77 6.25 3.82
C THR A 242 -13.60 7.22 3.89
N VAL A 243 -13.80 8.40 3.31
CA VAL A 243 -12.77 9.43 3.26
C VAL A 243 -12.75 10.17 4.60
N GLY A 244 -11.59 10.18 5.27
CA GLY A 244 -11.40 10.86 6.52
C GLY A 244 -11.48 12.38 6.42
N LYS A 245 -11.74 12.99 7.57
CA LYS A 245 -11.56 14.43 7.78
C LYS A 245 -10.42 14.64 8.78
N ILE A 246 -9.76 15.79 8.65
CA ILE A 246 -8.77 16.22 9.64
C ILE A 246 -9.46 16.38 11.00
N THR A 247 -8.89 15.75 12.02
CA THR A 247 -9.36 15.77 13.40
C THR A 247 -8.22 16.14 14.33
N ASP A 248 -8.41 17.16 15.17
CA ASP A 248 -7.40 17.68 16.07
C ASP A 248 -8.00 17.90 17.47
N PHE A 249 -7.47 17.21 18.47
CA PHE A 249 -7.90 17.30 19.86
C PHE A 249 -6.99 18.23 20.70
N GLY A 250 -6.08 18.96 20.05
CA GLY A 250 -5.16 19.91 20.69
C GLY A 250 -3.90 19.28 21.27
N LEU A 251 -3.63 18.01 20.96
CA LEU A 251 -2.43 17.30 21.40
C LEU A 251 -1.20 17.83 20.65
N LYS A 252 -0.09 18.04 21.37
CA LYS A 252 1.14 18.65 20.83
C LYS A 252 2.37 17.75 20.93
N ASP A 253 2.24 16.61 21.58
CA ASP A 253 3.37 15.71 21.83
C ASP A 253 3.74 14.94 20.55
N SER A 254 4.84 15.34 19.92
CA SER A 254 5.30 14.72 18.68
C SER A 254 5.84 13.30 18.88
N MET A 255 6.04 12.88 20.12
CA MET A 255 6.55 11.56 20.48
C MET A 255 5.45 10.62 20.97
N ASN A 256 4.17 11.04 20.89
CA ASN A 256 3.00 10.24 21.20
C ASN A 256 1.97 10.29 20.06
N MET A 257 2.45 9.97 18.85
CA MET A 257 1.66 10.02 17.62
C MET A 257 0.41 9.16 17.67
N GLY A 258 0.48 7.97 18.27
CA GLY A 258 -0.67 7.09 18.42
C GLY A 258 -1.86 7.78 19.08
N ALA A 259 -1.63 8.52 20.17
CA ALA A 259 -2.68 9.28 20.85
C ALA A 259 -3.21 10.45 20.00
N CYS A 260 -2.33 11.12 19.24
CA CYS A 260 -2.71 12.21 18.32
C CYS A 260 -3.60 11.72 17.17
N MET A 261 -3.36 10.50 16.66
CA MET A 261 -4.08 9.94 15.51
C MET A 261 -5.37 9.20 15.87
N ALA A 262 -5.45 8.63 17.08
CA ALA A 262 -6.62 7.85 17.51
C ALA A 262 -7.97 8.59 17.37
N PRO A 263 -8.10 9.91 17.64
CA PRO A 263 -9.33 10.65 17.38
C PRO A 263 -9.77 10.66 15.91
N ALA A 264 -8.82 10.73 14.97
CA ALA A 264 -9.12 10.71 13.55
C ALA A 264 -9.60 9.32 13.11
N ALA A 265 -8.96 8.25 13.60
CA ALA A 265 -9.42 6.88 13.39
C ALA A 265 -10.83 6.67 13.94
N ALA A 266 -11.09 7.13 15.18
CA ALA A 266 -12.40 7.04 15.81
C ALA A 266 -13.47 7.81 15.02
N SER A 267 -13.13 9.00 14.51
CA SER A 267 -14.06 9.80 13.71
C SER A 267 -14.37 9.14 12.36
N THR A 268 -13.38 8.57 11.68
CA THR A 268 -13.60 7.88 10.40
C THR A 268 -14.40 6.60 10.63
N LEU A 269 -14.10 5.83 11.68
CA LEU A 269 -14.77 4.56 11.98
C LEU A 269 -16.24 4.76 12.36
N GLU A 270 -16.54 5.72 13.21
CA GLU A 270 -17.93 6.08 13.56
C GLU A 270 -18.72 6.50 12.32
N GLN A 271 -18.15 7.37 11.49
CA GLN A 271 -18.83 7.83 10.27
C GLN A 271 -19.02 6.68 9.28
N HIS A 272 -18.05 5.76 9.19
CA HIS A 272 -18.15 4.56 8.38
C HIS A 272 -19.33 3.67 8.80
N PHE A 273 -19.45 3.35 10.11
CA PHE A 273 -20.56 2.56 10.62
C PHE A 273 -21.92 3.21 10.35
N ILE A 274 -22.01 4.53 10.53
CA ILE A 274 -23.23 5.29 10.24
C ILE A 274 -23.57 5.22 8.74
N ASP A 275 -22.61 5.50 7.86
CA ASP A 275 -22.84 5.60 6.42
C ASP A 275 -23.14 4.24 5.76
N PHE A 276 -22.44 3.18 6.20
CA PHE A 276 -22.66 1.82 5.70
C PHE A 276 -23.82 1.11 6.40
N GLY A 277 -24.33 1.65 7.51
CA GLY A 277 -25.29 0.98 8.38
C GLY A 277 -24.73 -0.32 8.96
N SER A 278 -23.43 -0.35 9.24
CA SER A 278 -22.70 -1.53 9.70
C SER A 278 -22.31 -1.44 11.18
N GLN A 279 -21.88 -2.57 11.72
CA GLN A 279 -21.44 -2.76 13.09
C GLN A 279 -20.04 -3.41 13.13
N PRO A 280 -19.33 -3.36 14.27
CA PRO A 280 -18.04 -4.04 14.42
C PRO A 280 -18.06 -5.51 14.00
N ASP A 281 -19.13 -6.24 14.33
CA ASP A 281 -19.29 -7.66 14.02
C ASP A 281 -19.51 -7.96 12.53
N ASP A 282 -19.73 -6.96 11.68
CA ASP A 282 -19.81 -7.12 10.22
C ASP A 282 -18.42 -7.25 9.55
N TYR A 283 -17.35 -7.11 10.34
CA TYR A 283 -15.97 -7.19 9.89
C TYR A 283 -15.22 -8.27 10.68
N ASP A 284 -14.48 -9.13 9.97
CA ASP A 284 -13.60 -10.11 10.62
C ASP A 284 -12.45 -9.40 11.34
N LYS A 285 -11.97 -8.28 10.76
CA LYS A 285 -10.97 -7.39 11.33
C LYS A 285 -11.22 -5.92 11.00
N ILE A 286 -10.91 -5.06 11.97
CA ILE A 286 -10.80 -3.61 11.80
C ILE A 286 -9.33 -3.28 12.03
N ILE A 287 -8.63 -2.81 10.99
CA ILE A 287 -7.17 -2.80 10.95
C ILE A 287 -6.67 -1.37 10.80
N THR A 288 -6.03 -0.82 11.83
CA THR A 288 -5.40 0.51 11.76
C THR A 288 -3.96 0.43 11.26
N GLY A 289 -3.46 1.56 10.74
CA GLY A 289 -2.13 1.61 10.13
C GLY A 289 -0.99 1.62 11.14
N ASP A 290 -0.97 2.60 12.03
CA ASP A 290 0.18 2.84 12.92
C ASP A 290 -0.19 3.59 14.20
N LEU A 291 -1.32 3.23 14.80
CA LEU A 291 -1.68 3.74 16.12
C LEU A 291 -0.74 3.23 17.20
N GLY A 292 -0.15 2.05 17.00
CA GLY A 292 0.66 1.37 18.01
C GLY A 292 -0.13 1.03 19.27
N SER A 293 0.56 0.51 20.28
CA SER A 293 -0.06 0.05 21.53
C SER A 293 -0.79 1.18 22.28
N VAL A 294 -0.24 2.41 22.23
CA VAL A 294 -0.83 3.59 22.89
C VAL A 294 -2.09 4.05 22.17
N GLY A 295 -2.02 4.29 20.85
CA GLY A 295 -3.14 4.79 20.07
C GLY A 295 -4.27 3.77 19.96
N GLN A 296 -3.96 2.47 19.87
CA GLN A 296 -4.96 1.40 19.89
C GLN A 296 -5.84 1.47 21.14
N LYS A 297 -5.23 1.64 22.32
CA LYS A 297 -5.99 1.74 23.56
C LYS A 297 -6.93 2.94 23.55
N VAL A 298 -6.43 4.10 23.12
CA VAL A 298 -7.23 5.33 23.02
C VAL A 298 -8.38 5.15 22.03
N LEU A 299 -8.14 4.53 20.87
CA LEU A 299 -9.18 4.26 19.88
C LEU A 299 -10.29 3.35 20.46
N ILE A 300 -9.93 2.25 21.10
CA ILE A 300 -10.90 1.32 21.69
C ILE A 300 -11.75 2.04 22.75
N ASP A 301 -11.13 2.84 23.61
CA ASP A 301 -11.85 3.61 24.64
C ASP A 301 -12.81 4.63 24.00
N LEU A 302 -12.35 5.40 23.01
CA LEU A 302 -13.19 6.36 22.28
C LEU A 302 -14.37 5.71 21.55
N MET A 303 -14.19 4.53 20.96
CA MET A 303 -15.26 3.83 20.26
C MET A 303 -16.28 3.24 21.24
N LYS A 304 -15.84 2.73 22.40
CA LYS A 304 -16.73 2.27 23.47
C LYS A 304 -17.61 3.39 24.00
N GLU A 305 -17.05 4.59 24.20
CA GLU A 305 -17.82 5.78 24.59
C GLU A 305 -18.89 6.16 23.56
N ARG A 306 -18.65 5.85 22.27
CA ARG A 306 -19.60 6.07 21.16
C ARG A 306 -20.57 4.90 20.94
N GLY A 307 -20.50 3.86 21.77
CA GLY A 307 -21.38 2.70 21.70
C GLY A 307 -20.93 1.58 20.75
N TYR A 308 -19.68 1.60 20.28
CA TYR A 308 -19.10 0.55 19.44
C TYR A 308 -17.95 -0.15 20.17
N ASP A 309 -18.12 -1.42 20.54
CA ASP A 309 -17.00 -2.21 21.05
C ASP A 309 -16.29 -2.93 19.89
N ILE A 310 -15.08 -2.48 19.58
CA ILE A 310 -14.24 -3.04 18.52
C ILE A 310 -13.11 -3.94 19.06
N SER A 311 -13.06 -4.17 20.38
CA SER A 311 -11.90 -4.79 21.03
C SER A 311 -11.60 -6.22 20.55
N THR A 312 -12.61 -6.93 20.04
CA THR A 312 -12.45 -8.29 19.50
C THR A 312 -11.90 -8.30 18.08
N GLN A 313 -12.27 -7.31 17.28
CA GLN A 313 -11.97 -7.22 15.85
C GLN A 313 -10.69 -6.42 15.56
N HIS A 314 -10.32 -5.49 16.46
CA HIS A 314 -9.24 -4.54 16.21
C HIS A 314 -7.86 -5.20 16.08
N MET A 315 -7.07 -4.69 15.13
CA MET A 315 -5.66 -5.02 14.88
C MET A 315 -4.95 -3.73 14.42
N ASP A 316 -3.66 -3.59 14.70
CA ASP A 316 -2.84 -2.46 14.22
C ASP A 316 -1.58 -2.96 13.52
N CYS A 317 -1.32 -2.49 12.29
CA CYS A 317 -0.17 -2.97 11.50
C CYS A 317 1.17 -2.67 12.20
N GLY A 318 1.26 -1.58 12.97
CA GLY A 318 2.46 -1.22 13.72
C GLY A 318 2.79 -2.18 14.85
N ILE A 319 1.78 -2.83 15.44
CA ILE A 319 1.98 -3.85 16.46
C ILE A 319 2.39 -5.18 15.83
N GLU A 320 1.77 -5.57 14.71
CA GLU A 320 1.97 -6.89 14.10
C GLU A 320 3.32 -7.04 13.38
N ILE A 321 3.90 -5.95 12.89
CA ILE A 321 5.12 -6.00 12.07
C ILE A 321 6.39 -6.31 12.88
N TYR A 322 6.38 -6.08 14.19
CA TYR A 322 7.55 -6.28 15.05
C TYR A 322 7.23 -7.08 16.30
N ASP A 323 8.24 -7.76 16.85
CA ASP A 323 8.19 -8.26 18.22
C ASP A 323 8.71 -7.18 19.18
N GLU A 324 7.79 -6.60 19.97
CA GLU A 324 8.08 -5.48 20.89
C GLU A 324 9.27 -5.77 21.81
N LYS A 325 9.37 -7.01 22.33
CA LYS A 325 10.34 -7.38 23.36
C LYS A 325 11.76 -7.55 22.82
N SER A 326 11.89 -8.17 21.64
CA SER A 326 13.18 -8.48 21.06
C SER A 326 13.70 -7.37 20.15
N GLN A 327 12.83 -6.52 19.59
CA GLN A 327 13.21 -5.54 18.58
C GLN A 327 13.22 -4.08 19.05
N ASP A 328 12.86 -3.80 20.31
CA ASP A 328 12.93 -2.44 20.91
C ASP A 328 12.23 -1.36 20.07
N THR A 329 11.00 -1.67 19.64
CA THR A 329 10.18 -0.78 18.78
C THR A 329 9.21 0.08 19.57
N HIS A 330 9.27 0.01 20.90
CA HIS A 330 8.49 0.82 21.83
C HIS A 330 6.97 0.67 21.56
N ALA A 331 6.28 1.73 21.14
CA ALA A 331 4.84 1.68 20.89
C ALA A 331 4.46 0.87 19.63
N GLY A 332 5.44 0.50 18.80
CA GLY A 332 5.25 -0.26 17.56
C GLY A 332 5.82 0.43 16.33
N GLY A 333 5.55 -0.14 15.16
CA GLY A 333 5.90 0.42 13.86
C GLY A 333 5.05 1.62 13.47
N SER A 334 5.62 2.50 12.64
CA SER A 334 4.91 3.64 12.05
C SER A 334 5.38 3.95 10.64
N GLY A 335 4.69 4.88 9.99
CA GLY A 335 5.01 5.33 8.64
C GLY A 335 4.11 4.70 7.58
N CYS A 336 3.97 5.35 6.43
CA CYS A 336 3.11 4.82 5.36
C CYS A 336 3.61 3.46 4.83
N GLY A 337 4.92 3.18 4.91
CA GLY A 337 5.47 1.85 4.62
C GLY A 337 4.94 0.76 5.55
N CYS A 338 4.65 1.06 6.82
CA CYS A 338 4.17 0.09 7.81
C CYS A 338 2.86 -0.58 7.39
N CYS A 339 1.82 0.22 7.17
CA CYS A 339 0.52 -0.29 6.77
C CYS A 339 0.54 -0.87 5.35
N ALA A 340 1.37 -0.33 4.44
CA ALA A 340 1.49 -0.82 3.07
C ALA A 340 2.13 -2.22 3.00
N VAL A 341 3.25 -2.44 3.70
CA VAL A 341 3.92 -3.76 3.67
C VAL A 341 3.11 -4.81 4.41
N THR A 342 2.47 -4.45 5.53
CA THR A 342 1.58 -5.38 6.26
C THR A 342 0.33 -5.72 5.46
N LEU A 343 -0.24 -4.75 4.73
CA LEU A 343 -1.34 -5.03 3.80
C LEU A 343 -0.91 -6.03 2.73
N SER A 344 0.21 -5.78 2.06
CA SER A 344 0.70 -6.63 0.97
C SER A 344 1.08 -8.05 1.42
N ALA A 345 1.85 -8.17 2.51
CA ALA A 345 2.44 -9.43 2.94
C ALA A 345 1.46 -10.31 3.73
N TYR A 346 0.62 -9.69 4.57
CA TYR A 346 -0.19 -10.42 5.55
C TYR A 346 -1.69 -10.28 5.30
N ILE A 347 -2.24 -9.06 5.28
CA ILE A 347 -3.71 -8.85 5.23
C ILE A 347 -4.30 -9.42 3.94
N LEU A 348 -3.68 -9.12 2.79
CA LEU A 348 -4.15 -9.66 1.50
C LEU A 348 -4.05 -11.18 1.48
N LYS A 349 -3.00 -11.77 2.04
CA LYS A 349 -2.85 -13.23 2.14
C LYS A 349 -3.98 -13.86 2.95
N GLN A 350 -4.39 -13.24 4.07
CA GLN A 350 -5.50 -13.72 4.88
C GLN A 350 -6.85 -13.66 4.14
N LEU A 351 -7.06 -12.65 3.29
CA LEU A 351 -8.24 -12.54 2.42
C LEU A 351 -8.22 -13.56 1.27
N GLU A 352 -7.06 -13.77 0.65
CA GLU A 352 -6.84 -14.76 -0.42
C GLU A 352 -7.09 -16.19 0.05
N GLU A 353 -6.60 -16.53 1.23
CA GLU A 353 -6.76 -17.86 1.83
C GLU A 353 -8.16 -18.06 2.43
N GLY A 354 -9.01 -17.01 2.45
CA GLY A 354 -10.36 -17.05 2.99
C GLY A 354 -10.43 -17.14 4.52
N ASN A 355 -9.31 -16.91 5.21
CA ASN A 355 -9.25 -16.81 6.67
C ASN A 355 -10.06 -15.60 7.16
N TRP A 356 -10.02 -14.51 6.39
CA TRP A 356 -10.91 -13.36 6.53
C TRP A 356 -11.71 -13.18 5.23
N LYS A 357 -12.97 -12.77 5.37
CA LYS A 357 -13.87 -12.49 4.25
C LYS A 357 -14.05 -11.00 4.04
N ARG A 358 -14.07 -10.22 5.11
CA ARG A 358 -14.32 -8.78 5.08
C ARG A 358 -13.54 -8.08 6.17
N VAL A 359 -12.67 -7.17 5.79
CA VAL A 359 -11.88 -6.37 6.72
C VAL A 359 -12.04 -4.88 6.40
N LEU A 360 -11.96 -4.06 7.44
CA LEU A 360 -11.93 -2.60 7.30
C LEU A 360 -10.49 -2.14 7.51
N PHE A 361 -9.80 -1.77 6.44
CA PHE A 361 -8.42 -1.31 6.48
C PHE A 361 -8.38 0.22 6.62
N MET A 362 -7.71 0.72 7.65
CA MET A 362 -7.80 2.11 8.12
C MET A 362 -6.43 2.75 8.42
N PRO A 363 -5.59 3.00 7.40
CA PRO A 363 -4.36 3.78 7.59
C PRO A 363 -4.63 5.13 8.24
N THR A 364 -3.82 5.45 9.25
CA THR A 364 -3.86 6.70 10.02
C THR A 364 -2.66 7.55 9.66
N GLY A 365 -2.75 8.87 9.83
CA GLY A 365 -1.65 9.79 9.56
C GLY A 365 -1.66 10.98 10.50
N ALA A 366 -0.49 11.37 10.97
CA ALA A 366 -0.27 12.59 11.74
C ALA A 366 0.27 13.67 10.82
N LEU A 367 -0.50 14.76 10.68
CA LEU A 367 -0.18 15.86 9.78
C LEU A 367 0.68 16.88 10.52
N LEU A 368 1.99 16.66 10.51
CA LEU A 368 2.97 17.55 11.16
C LEU A 368 4.19 17.79 10.26
N SER A 369 4.87 18.90 10.54
CA SER A 369 6.16 19.26 9.95
C SER A 369 7.07 19.87 11.01
N LYS A 370 8.39 19.94 10.74
CA LYS A 370 9.36 20.64 11.60
C LYS A 370 8.90 22.05 11.95
N THR A 371 8.34 22.78 10.98
CA THR A 371 7.83 24.14 11.18
C THR A 371 6.68 24.16 12.17
N SER A 372 5.63 23.35 11.95
CA SER A 372 4.46 23.31 12.83
C SER A 372 4.83 22.91 14.27
N TYR A 373 5.78 21.98 14.43
CA TYR A 373 6.28 21.56 15.72
C TYR A 373 7.03 22.69 16.43
N ASN A 374 7.97 23.35 15.75
CA ASN A 374 8.75 24.46 16.31
C ASN A 374 7.88 25.69 16.64
N GLU A 375 6.75 25.85 15.96
CA GLU A 375 5.73 26.86 16.28
C GLU A 375 4.80 26.47 17.43
N GLY A 376 4.97 25.29 18.04
CA GLY A 376 4.15 24.81 19.15
C GLY A 376 2.70 24.54 18.78
N LYS A 377 2.43 24.20 17.51
CA LYS A 377 1.11 23.80 17.01
C LYS A 377 0.71 22.41 17.53
N SER A 378 -0.57 22.12 17.50
CA SER A 378 -1.10 20.77 17.70
C SER A 378 -0.79 19.87 16.51
N VAL A 379 -0.96 18.57 16.71
CA VAL A 379 -0.75 17.50 15.73
C VAL A 379 -2.12 17.00 15.26
N PRO A 380 -2.65 17.52 14.13
CA PRO A 380 -3.87 16.99 13.53
C PRO A 380 -3.68 15.57 13.01
N GLY A 381 -4.69 14.73 13.18
CA GLY A 381 -4.76 13.38 12.60
C GLY A 381 -5.70 13.30 11.41
N ILE A 382 -5.49 12.32 10.53
CA ILE A 382 -6.40 11.91 9.46
C ILE A 382 -6.42 10.38 9.32
N CYS A 383 -7.51 9.81 8.82
CA CYS A 383 -7.65 8.37 8.62
C CYS A 383 -8.57 8.07 7.44
N HIS A 384 -8.14 7.22 6.52
CA HIS A 384 -8.96 6.78 5.37
C HIS A 384 -9.28 5.30 5.52
N ALA A 385 -10.55 4.93 5.36
CA ALA A 385 -11.00 3.54 5.50
C ALA A 385 -11.33 2.93 4.13
N LEU A 386 -10.96 1.66 3.96
CA LEU A 386 -11.27 0.84 2.79
C LEU A 386 -11.92 -0.46 3.23
N VAL A 387 -13.05 -0.80 2.62
CA VAL A 387 -13.70 -2.11 2.79
C VAL A 387 -13.04 -3.08 1.81
N LEU A 388 -12.25 -4.00 2.36
CA LEU A 388 -11.58 -5.05 1.60
C LEU A 388 -12.31 -6.36 1.82
N GLU A 389 -12.65 -7.04 0.72
CA GLU A 389 -13.32 -8.34 0.76
C GLU A 389 -12.50 -9.41 0.03
N SER A 390 -12.69 -10.66 0.46
CA SER A 390 -12.05 -11.81 -0.17
C SER A 390 -12.53 -11.93 -1.62
N PRO A 391 -11.62 -12.20 -2.57
CA PRO A 391 -11.98 -12.38 -3.99
C PRO A 391 -12.77 -13.69 -4.20
N VAL A 392 -12.78 -14.59 -3.21
CA VAL A 392 -13.49 -15.87 -3.22
C VAL A 392 -14.94 -15.66 -2.78
N GLN A 393 -15.73 -14.93 -3.58
CA GLN A 393 -17.19 -15.00 -3.48
C GLN A 393 -17.72 -16.16 -4.34
N LYS A 394 -18.50 -17.02 -3.68
CA LYS A 394 -19.02 -18.31 -4.17
C LYS A 394 -19.70 -18.19 -5.53
N ASN A 395 -19.38 -19.12 -6.42
CA ASN A 395 -20.32 -19.70 -7.38
C ASN A 395 -21.54 -20.27 -6.63
N ASN A 396 -22.46 -19.43 -6.19
CA ASN A 396 -23.82 -19.84 -5.87
C ASN A 396 -24.70 -19.20 -6.93
N GLY A 397 -25.00 -19.99 -7.97
CA GLY A 397 -25.95 -19.58 -9.01
C GLY A 397 -27.26 -19.10 -8.38
N CYS A 398 -27.71 -17.93 -8.82
CA CYS A 398 -29.11 -17.58 -8.74
C CYS A 398 -29.87 -18.52 -9.70
N ASN A 399 -30.55 -19.51 -9.12
CA ASN A 399 -31.79 -20.05 -9.68
C ASN A 399 -32.95 -19.16 -9.23
#